data_AF-A0A934EJZ9-F1
#
_entry.id   AF-A0A934EJZ9-F1
#
_cell.length_a   1.000
_cell.length_b   1.000
_cell.length_c   1.000
_cell.angle_alpha   90.00
_cell.angle_beta   90.00
_cell.angle_gamma   90.00
#
_symmetry.space_group_name_H-M   'P 1'
#
loop_
_entity.id
_entity.type
_entity.pdbx_description
1 polymer ?
#
loop_
_entity_poly.entity_id
_entity_poly.type
_entity_poly.pdbx_seq_one_letter_code
_entity_poly.pdbx_strand_id
1 'polypeptide(L)' 'MPDTLKDKVKEMERKAILSTLEECDWVQAKAARKLGITERMIGYKIKKYGIRKEAVEELRVKC' A
#
# COMPACT_ATOMS: atom_id res chain seq x y z
N MET A 1 7.22 -13.24 -13.90
CA MET A 1 6.41 -12.25 -14.63
C MET A 1 5.04 -12.20 -13.95
N PRO A 2 4.30 -11.08 -13.91
CA PRO A 2 2.91 -11.12 -13.47
C PRO A 2 2.06 -11.70 -14.61
N ASP A 3 1.95 -13.02 -14.64
CA ASP A 3 1.40 -13.80 -15.76
C ASP A 3 -0.15 -13.78 -15.82
N THR A 4 -0.84 -13.16 -14.84
CA THR A 4 -2.31 -13.13 -14.78
C THR A 4 -2.91 -11.76 -14.47
N LEU A 5 -4.16 -11.54 -14.90
CA LEU A 5 -4.94 -10.33 -14.55
C LEU A 5 -5.02 -10.10 -13.04
N LYS A 6 -5.09 -11.19 -12.25
CA LYS A 6 -5.12 -11.12 -10.79
C LYS A 6 -3.86 -10.48 -10.23
N ASP A 7 -2.70 -10.73 -10.82
CA ASP A 7 -1.43 -10.18 -10.33
C ASP A 7 -1.28 -8.69 -10.67
N LYS A 8 -1.74 -8.28 -11.86
CA LYS A 8 -1.83 -6.85 -12.21
C LYS A 8 -2.72 -6.07 -11.25
N VAL A 9 -3.88 -6.62 -10.90
CA VAL A 9 -4.80 -5.99 -9.93
C VAL A 9 -4.16 -5.89 -8.55
N LYS A 10 -3.48 -6.95 -8.08
CA LYS A 10 -2.75 -6.91 -6.79
C LYS A 10 -1.68 -5.83 -6.79
N GLU A 11 -0.94 -5.67 -7.87
CA GLU A 11 0.14 -4.69 -7.95
C GLU A 11 -0.40 -3.25 -7.96
N MET A 12 -1.45 -2.98 -8.74
CA MET A 12 -2.14 -1.69 -8.74
C MET A 12 -2.69 -1.36 -7.35
N GLU A 13 -3.32 -2.33 -6.70
CA GLU A 13 -3.85 -2.17 -5.36
C GLU A 13 -2.75 -1.90 -4.33
N ARG A 14 -1.64 -2.65 -4.39
CA ARG A 14 -0.47 -2.41 -3.53
C ARG A 14 0.07 -0.99 -3.72
N LYS A 15 0.20 -0.52 -4.96
CA LYS A 15 0.69 0.84 -5.28
C LYS A 15 -0.24 1.92 -4.73
N ALA A 16 -1.55 1.76 -4.90
CA ALA A 16 -2.55 2.70 -4.37
C ALA A 16 -2.49 2.81 -2.84
N ILE A 17 -2.39 1.67 -2.14
CA ILE A 17 -2.27 1.65 -0.68
C ILE A 17 -0.97 2.33 -0.23
N LEU A 18 0.13 2.07 -0.92
CA LEU A 18 1.45 2.62 -0.59
C LEU A 18 1.45 4.15 -0.73
N SER A 19 1.03 4.69 -1.88
CA SER A 19 0.95 6.14 -2.12
C SER A 19 0.02 6.83 -1.12
N THR A 20 -1.13 6.23 -0.80
CA THR A 20 -2.05 6.81 0.19
C THR A 20 -1.44 6.81 1.59
N LEU A 21 -0.72 5.76 1.97
CA LEU A 21 -0.02 5.70 3.26
C LEU A 21 1.06 6.76 3.34
N GLU A 22 1.85 6.97 2.29
CA GLU A 22 2.87 8.02 2.24
C GLU A 22 2.27 9.42 2.39
N GLU A 23 1.21 9.73 1.63
CA GLU A 23 0.51 11.01 1.71
C GLU A 23 -0.16 11.27 3.07
N CYS A 24 -0.41 10.21 3.83
CA CYS A 24 -1.04 10.27 5.15
C CYS A 24 -0.03 10.11 6.31
N ASP A 25 1.28 10.30 6.07
CA ASP A 25 2.34 10.12 7.08
C ASP A 25 2.32 8.73 7.74
N TRP A 26 1.94 7.71 6.99
CA TRP A 26 1.77 6.32 7.44
C TRP A 26 0.67 6.11 8.50
N VAL A 27 -0.24 7.07 8.66
CA VAL A 27 -1.40 6.93 9.55
C VAL A 27 -2.47 6.08 8.88
N GLN A 28 -2.56 4.81 9.27
CA GLN A 28 -3.48 3.81 8.68
C GLN A 28 -4.94 4.28 8.68
N ALA A 29 -5.43 4.88 9.77
CA ALA A 29 -6.79 5.39 9.85
C ALA A 29 -7.07 6.56 8.87
N LYS A 30 -6.07 7.41 8.56
CA LYS A 30 -6.20 8.46 7.55
C LYS A 30 -6.20 7.86 6.14
N ALA A 31 -5.27 6.93 5.87
CA ALA A 31 -5.19 6.26 4.57
C ALA A 31 -6.44 5.42 4.28
N ALA A 32 -6.99 4.71 5.27
CA ALA A 32 -8.22 3.94 5.14
C ALA A 32 -9.41 4.84 4.77
N ARG A 33 -9.57 5.98 5.47
CA ARG A 33 -10.60 6.98 5.15
C ARG A 33 -10.45 7.53 3.74
N LYS A 34 -9.22 7.81 3.31
CA LYS A 34 -8.93 8.33 1.96
C LYS A 34 -9.20 7.30 0.86
N LEU A 35 -8.93 6.02 1.11
CA LEU A 35 -9.24 4.91 0.21
C LEU A 35 -10.72 4.48 0.26
N GLY A 36 -11.53 5.03 1.15
CA GLY A 36 -12.93 4.65 1.32
C GLY A 36 -13.14 3.24 1.88
N ILE A 37 -12.17 2.72 2.63
CA ILE A 37 -12.21 1.39 3.25
C ILE A 37 -12.11 1.47 4.77
N THR A 38 -12.38 0.35 5.44
CA THR A 38 -12.21 0.26 6.90
C THR A 38 -10.73 0.12 7.27
N GLU A 39 -10.38 0.61 8.45
CA GLU A 39 -9.03 0.48 9.01
C GLU A 39 -8.59 -1.00 9.13
N ARG A 40 -9.54 -1.89 9.45
CA ARG A 40 -9.28 -3.32 9.47
C ARG A 40 -8.88 -3.86 8.09
N MET A 41 -9.55 -3.39 7.04
CA MET A 41 -9.27 -3.82 5.67
C MET A 41 -7.89 -3.37 5.22
N ILE A 42 -7.51 -2.11 5.49
CA ILE A 42 -6.16 -1.63 5.14
C ILE A 42 -5.10 -2.43 5.89
N GLY A 43 -5.32 -2.72 7.18
CA GLY A 43 -4.42 -3.55 7.98
C GLY A 43 -4.22 -4.96 7.39
N TYR A 44 -5.30 -5.61 6.94
CA TYR A 44 -5.18 -6.89 6.24
C TYR A 44 -4.39 -6.79 4.94
N LYS A 45 -4.62 -5.73 4.14
CA LYS A 45 -3.91 -5.54 2.86
C LYS A 45 -2.43 -5.22 3.06
N ILE A 46 -2.09 -4.42 4.07
CA ILE A 46 -0.71 -4.14 4.48
C ILE A 46 0.02 -5.44 4.81
N LYS A 47 -0.58 -6.29 5.66
CA LYS A 47 -0.02 -7.60 6.01
C LYS A 47 0.10 -8.52 4.79
N LYS A 48 -0.94 -8.58 3.95
CA LYS A 48 -0.99 -9.42 2.74
C LYS A 48 0.08 -9.03 1.71
N TYR A 49 0.33 -7.73 1.54
CA TYR A 49 1.27 -7.22 0.54
C TYR A 49 2.66 -6.89 1.11
N GLY A 50 2.89 -7.15 2.40
CA GLY A 50 4.17 -6.90 3.07
C GLY A 50 4.60 -5.44 3.03
N ILE A 51 3.65 -4.50 3.09
CA ILE A 51 3.95 -3.06 3.01
C ILE A 51 4.60 -2.63 4.34
N ARG A 52 5.82 -2.10 4.27
CA ARG A 52 6.59 -1.60 5.43
C ARG A 52 7.15 -0.22 5.13
N LYS A 53 7.24 0.63 6.15
CA LYS A 53 7.78 2.00 6.04
C LYS A 53 9.24 2.02 5.57
N GLU A 54 10.05 1.13 6.12
CA GLU A 54 11.49 1.01 5.85
C GLU A 54 11.77 0.66 4.38
N ALA A 55 10.94 -0.19 3.79
CA ALA A 55 11.09 -0.64 2.40
C ALA A 55 10.79 0.46 1.36
N VAL A 56 10.11 1.54 1.77
CA VAL A 56 9.73 2.64 0.89
C VAL A 56 10.77 3.76 0.94
N GLU A 57 11.38 4.00 2.11
CA GLU A 57 12.51 4.92 2.25
C GLU A 57 13.70 4.48 1.38
N GLU A 58 14.01 3.18 1.36
CA GLU A 58 15.05 2.60 0.49
C GLU A 58 14.81 2.81 -1.01
N LEU A 59 13.55 2.94 -1.44
CA LEU A 59 13.21 3.19 -2.85
C LEU A 59 13.45 4.66 -3.24
N ARG A 60 13.31 5.57 -2.27
CA ARG A 60 13.42 7.02 -2.46
C ARG A 60 14.87 7.52 -2.42
N VAL A 61 15.73 6.82 -1.66
CA VAL A 61 17.19 7.07 -1.59
C VAL A 61 17.93 6.57 -2.84
N LYS A 62 17.27 5.78 -3.69
CA LYS A 62 17.85 5.21 -4.92
C LYS A 62 17.68 6.08 -6.18
N CYS A 63 17.19 7.31 -6.04
CA CYS A 63 17.19 8.31 -7.12
C CYS A 63 18.50 9.09 -7.15
#